data_AF-A0A6A7B1V6-F1
#
_entry.id   AF-A0A6A7B1V6-F1
#
_cell.length_a   1.000
_cell.length_b   1.000
_cell.length_c   1.000
_cell.angle_alpha   90.00
_cell.angle_beta   90.00
_cell.angle_gamma   90.00
#
_symmetry.space_group_name_H-M   'P 1'
#
loop_
_entity.id
_entity.type
_entity.pdbx_description
1 polymer ?
#
loop_
_entity_poly.entity_id
_entity_poly.type
_entity_poly.pdbx_seq_one_letter_code
_entity_poly.pdbx_strand_id
1 'polypeptide(L)'
;MDKARQVLALGVPLGVRRSYRALADHGEVPHTTLYHRAHGRPSMKDKAQGQQYLKPWEESALVKFILQMSDLGQPVRIKYIPALAFVATRARPPIDRPVKPPGKNWAKAFEKRHPQTVARRVTAMDWNRHDNNIAGKMTH
;
A
#
# COMPACT_ATOMS: atom_id res chain seq x y z
N MET A 1 2.40 14.54 -2.01
CA MET A 1 3.62 15.27 -1.59
C MET A 1 3.50 15.63 -0.13
N ASP A 2 4.59 15.69 0.62
CA ASP A 2 4.57 16.14 2.02
C ASP A 2 4.54 17.68 2.12
N LYS A 3 4.03 18.21 3.24
CA LYS A 3 3.83 19.65 3.48
C LYS A 3 5.13 20.45 3.24
N ALA A 4 6.27 19.90 3.67
CA ALA A 4 7.57 20.54 3.51
C ALA A 4 8.00 20.70 2.04
N ARG A 5 7.78 19.70 1.17
CA ARG A 5 8.03 19.84 -0.27
C ARG A 5 7.06 20.80 -0.94
N GLN A 6 5.79 20.82 -0.50
CA GLN A 6 4.82 21.80 -0.99
C GLN A 6 5.27 23.23 -0.68
N VAL A 7 5.71 23.49 0.55
CA VAL A 7 6.24 24.82 0.95
C VAL A 7 7.49 25.20 0.14
N LEU A 8 8.41 24.26 -0.08
CA LEU A 8 9.58 24.51 -0.95
C LEU A 8 9.19 24.85 -2.39
N ALA A 9 8.16 24.18 -2.92
CA ALA A 9 7.67 24.39 -4.28
C ALA A 9 6.87 25.69 -4.44
N LEU A 10 5.98 25.99 -3.50
CA LEU A 10 5.17 27.21 -3.47
C LEU A 10 6.02 28.47 -3.27
N GLY A 11 7.12 28.36 -2.52
CA GLY A 11 7.99 29.48 -2.25
C GLY A 11 7.39 30.46 -1.23
N VAL A 12 7.91 31.69 -1.24
CA VAL A 12 7.50 32.77 -0.33
C VAL A 12 6.78 33.85 -1.15
N PRO A 13 5.78 34.58 -0.58
CA PRO A 13 5.15 35.71 -1.27
C PRO A 13 6.14 36.74 -1.81
N LEU A 14 5.73 37.42 -2.89
CA LEU A 14 6.52 38.49 -3.52
C LEU A 14 6.83 39.60 -2.50
N GLY A 15 8.10 40.00 -2.44
CA GLY A 15 8.59 41.02 -1.51
C GLY A 15 9.27 40.49 -0.25
N VAL A 16 9.18 39.18 0.05
CA VAL A 16 9.88 38.56 1.17
C VAL A 16 11.15 37.86 0.69
N ARG A 17 12.25 38.01 1.44
CA ARG A 17 13.51 37.33 1.12
C ARG A 17 13.34 35.81 1.18
N ARG A 18 13.64 35.14 0.07
CA ARG A 18 13.60 33.67 -0.02
C ARG A 18 14.69 33.07 0.87
N SER A 19 14.28 32.55 2.02
CA SER A 19 15.14 31.88 2.99
C SER A 19 14.39 30.72 3.64
N TYR A 20 15.11 29.73 4.16
CA TYR A 20 14.48 28.61 4.88
C TYR A 20 13.70 29.06 6.12
N ARG A 21 14.12 30.15 6.77
CA ARG A 21 13.40 30.74 7.92
C ARG A 21 12.07 31.34 7.46
N ALA A 22 12.08 32.20 6.45
CA ALA A 22 10.85 32.77 5.90
C ALA A 22 9.88 31.68 5.39
N LEU A 23 10.41 30.64 4.73
CA LEU A 23 9.60 29.49 4.30
C LEU A 23 9.03 28.70 5.48
N ALA A 24 9.78 28.56 6.57
CA ALA A 24 9.31 27.88 7.77
C ALA A 24 8.16 28.65 8.43
N ASP A 25 8.31 29.97 8.54
CA ASP A 25 7.35 30.87 9.17
C ASP A 25 6.04 30.94 8.35
N HIS A 26 6.13 31.09 7.03
CA HIS A 26 4.95 31.11 6.15
C HIS A 26 4.31 29.74 5.94
N GLY A 27 5.12 28.68 5.91
CA GLY A 27 4.64 27.32 5.64
C GLY A 27 4.21 26.55 6.87
N GLU A 28 4.41 27.10 8.08
CA GLU A 28 4.24 26.41 9.36
C GLU A 28 4.88 25.01 9.35
N VAL A 29 6.14 24.96 8.91
CA VAL A 29 6.95 23.73 8.90
C VAL A 29 8.28 24.06 9.56
N PRO A 30 8.78 23.23 10.50
CA PRO A 30 10.06 23.49 11.13
C PRO A 30 11.19 23.66 10.10
N HIS A 31 12.01 24.70 10.28
CA HIS A 31 13.15 25.03 9.43
C HIS A 31 14.04 23.80 9.13
N THR A 32 14.33 22.99 10.14
CA THR A 32 15.17 21.78 10.01
C THR A 32 14.54 20.74 9.08
N THR A 33 13.21 20.64 9.06
CA THR A 33 12.48 19.74 8.16
C THR A 33 12.58 20.24 6.72
N LEU A 34 12.43 21.55 6.49
CA LEU A 34 12.62 22.15 5.15
C LEU A 34 14.05 21.98 4.66
N TYR A 35 15.04 22.23 5.52
CA TYR A 35 16.45 22.05 5.20
C TYR A 35 16.73 20.61 4.74
N HIS A 36 16.30 19.61 5.52
CA HIS A 36 16.48 18.20 5.14
C HIS A 36 15.83 17.86 3.79
N ARG A 37 14.64 18.40 3.51
CA ARG A 37 13.92 18.13 2.24
C ARG A 37 14.59 18.76 1.04
N ALA A 38 15.10 20.00 1.18
CA ALA A 38 15.84 20.67 0.13
C ALA A 38 17.16 19.96 -0.19
N HIS A 39 17.78 19.34 0.81
CA HIS A 39 18.98 18.50 0.64
C HIS A 39 18.65 17.04 0.29
N GLY A 40 17.45 16.76 -0.21
CA GLY A 40 17.09 15.48 -0.80
C GLY A 40 16.67 14.38 0.18
N ARG A 41 16.68 14.62 1.50
CA ARG A 41 16.22 13.60 2.46
C ARG A 41 14.71 13.38 2.30
N PRO A 42 14.23 12.19 1.92
CA PRO A 42 12.81 11.91 1.75
C PRO A 42 12.07 11.93 3.09
N SER A 43 10.75 12.15 3.05
CA SER A 43 9.94 11.98 4.24
C SER A 43 9.91 10.53 4.70
N MET A 44 9.57 10.30 5.97
CA MET A 44 9.41 8.93 6.48
C MET A 44 8.35 8.17 5.66
N LYS A 45 7.28 8.86 5.24
CA LYS A 45 6.23 8.29 4.41
C LYS A 45 6.75 7.94 3.01
N ASP A 46 7.46 8.86 2.35
CA ASP A 46 8.01 8.62 1.01
C ASP A 46 9.06 7.50 1.05
N LYS A 47 9.89 7.47 2.11
CA LYS A 47 10.86 6.40 2.33
C LYS A 47 10.15 5.06 2.53
N ALA A 48 9.11 5.01 3.35
CA ALA A 48 8.32 3.79 3.55
C ALA A 48 7.64 3.32 2.26
N GLN A 49 7.13 4.25 1.44
CA GLN A 49 6.56 3.94 0.13
C GLN A 49 7.60 3.38 -0.84
N GLY A 50 8.80 3.96 -0.88
CA GLY A 50 9.91 3.48 -1.71
C GLY A 50 10.49 2.13 -1.26
N GLN A 51 10.30 1.76 0.01
CA GLN A 51 10.69 0.46 0.56
C GLN A 51 9.63 -0.63 0.37
N GLN A 52 8.46 -0.30 -0.22
CA GLN A 52 7.45 -1.31 -0.49
C GLN A 52 7.87 -2.25 -1.61
N TYR A 53 7.33 -3.47 -1.55
CA TYR A 53 7.58 -4.51 -2.55
C TYR A 53 6.99 -4.13 -3.92
N LEU A 54 5.78 -3.55 -3.93
CA LEU A 54 5.08 -3.12 -5.14
C LEU A 54 5.25 -1.61 -5.34
N LYS A 55 5.35 -1.20 -6.61
CA LYS A 55 5.21 0.21 -7.00
C LYS A 55 3.76 0.64 -6.80
N PRO A 56 3.46 1.94 -6.59
CA PRO A 56 2.11 2.40 -6.27
C PRO A 56 1.05 1.99 -7.31
N TRP A 57 1.42 1.97 -8.59
CA TRP A 57 0.54 1.56 -9.67
C TRP A 57 0.30 0.04 -9.70
N GLU A 58 1.31 -0.78 -9.38
CA GLU A 58 1.16 -2.24 -9.26
C GLU A 58 0.28 -2.60 -8.07
N GLU A 59 0.49 -1.91 -6.94
CA GLU A 59 -0.33 -2.08 -5.75
C GLU A 59 -1.81 -1.72 -6.03
N SER A 60 -2.03 -0.62 -6.76
CA SER A 60 -3.37 -0.20 -7.19
C SER A 60 -4.04 -1.24 -8.11
N ALA A 61 -3.29 -1.81 -9.06
CA ALA A 61 -3.78 -2.86 -9.95
C ALA A 61 -4.17 -4.13 -9.16
N LEU A 62 -3.36 -4.53 -8.18
CA LEU A 62 -3.65 -5.67 -7.31
C LEU A 62 -4.91 -5.44 -6.46
N VAL A 63 -5.07 -4.24 -5.89
CA VAL A 63 -6.29 -3.87 -5.15
C VAL A 63 -7.52 -3.96 -6.05
N LYS A 64 -7.46 -3.38 -7.25
CA LYS A 64 -8.57 -3.43 -8.23
C LYS A 64 -8.94 -4.86 -8.58
N PHE A 65 -7.94 -5.71 -8.86
CA PHE A 65 -8.16 -7.13 -9.13
C PHE A 65 -8.86 -7.85 -7.97
N ILE A 66 -8.40 -7.64 -6.73
CA ILE A 66 -9.02 -8.26 -5.53
C ILE A 66 -10.47 -7.82 -5.37
N LEU A 67 -10.77 -6.54 -5.59
CA LEU A 67 -12.13 -6.01 -5.51
C LEU A 67 -13.03 -6.62 -6.58
N GLN A 68 -12.56 -6.67 -7.83
CA GLN A 68 -13.28 -7.28 -8.95
C GLN A 68 -13.58 -8.76 -8.72
N MET A 69 -12.60 -9.52 -8.24
CA MET A 69 -12.78 -10.93 -7.89
C MET A 69 -13.88 -11.12 -6.83
N SER A 70 -13.99 -10.20 -5.86
CA SER A 70 -15.06 -10.23 -4.89
C SER A 70 -16.43 -9.85 -5.48
N ASP A 71 -16.49 -8.88 -6.39
CA ASP A 71 -17.74 -8.50 -7.05
C ASP A 71 -18.26 -9.65 -7.93
N LEU A 72 -17.36 -10.46 -8.48
CA LEU A 72 -17.68 -11.69 -9.23
C LEU A 72 -18.04 -12.88 -8.33
N GLY A 73 -18.14 -12.70 -7.01
CA GLY A 73 -18.45 -13.77 -6.06
C GLY A 73 -17.32 -14.78 -5.82
N GLN A 74 -16.10 -14.48 -6.29
CA GLN A 74 -14.92 -15.34 -6.16
C GLN A 74 -13.79 -14.65 -5.37
N PRO A 75 -14.00 -14.37 -4.08
CA PRO A 75 -13.03 -13.62 -3.30
C PRO A 75 -11.70 -14.35 -3.11
N VAL A 76 -10.60 -13.60 -3.24
CA VAL A 76 -9.23 -14.12 -3.17
C VAL A 76 -8.84 -14.42 -1.71
N ARG A 77 -8.37 -15.65 -1.45
CA ARG A 77 -7.82 -16.01 -0.12
C ARG A 77 -6.48 -15.32 0.14
N ILE A 78 -6.26 -14.88 1.38
CA ILE A 78 -5.05 -14.16 1.82
C ILE A 78 -3.74 -14.84 1.41
N LYS A 79 -3.69 -16.17 1.45
CA LYS A 79 -2.50 -16.96 1.12
C LYS A 79 -2.03 -16.79 -0.32
N TYR A 80 -2.91 -16.40 -1.23
CA TYR A 80 -2.58 -16.19 -2.65
C TYR A 80 -2.14 -14.76 -2.96
N ILE A 81 -2.37 -13.81 -2.05
CA ILE A 81 -2.03 -12.39 -2.27
C ILE A 81 -0.53 -12.17 -2.50
N PRO A 82 0.40 -12.80 -1.74
CA PRO A 82 1.83 -12.70 -2.04
C PRO A 82 2.19 -13.21 -3.44
N ALA A 83 1.58 -14.32 -3.88
CA ALA A 83 1.82 -14.87 -5.21
C ALA A 83 1.29 -13.93 -6.30
N LEU A 84 0.10 -13.34 -6.13
CA LEU A 84 -0.45 -12.36 -7.06
C LEU A 84 0.40 -11.09 -7.12
N ALA A 85 0.90 -10.62 -5.98
CA ALA A 85 1.85 -9.50 -5.93
C ALA A 85 3.12 -9.82 -6.71
N PHE A 86 3.66 -11.03 -6.59
CA PHE A 86 4.81 -11.47 -7.38
C PHE A 86 4.50 -11.48 -8.88
N VAL A 87 3.33 -11.97 -9.29
CA VAL A 87 2.88 -11.91 -10.70
C VAL A 87 2.78 -10.46 -11.19
N ALA A 88 2.27 -9.53 -10.38
CA ALA A 88 2.17 -8.12 -10.74
C ALA A 88 3.53 -7.49 -11.08
N THR A 89 4.62 -7.96 -10.46
CA THR A 89 5.98 -7.48 -10.77
C THR A 89 6.56 -8.00 -12.09
N ARG A 90 5.89 -8.95 -12.77
CA ARG A 90 6.38 -9.50 -14.04
C ARG A 90 6.46 -8.46 -15.16
N ALA A 91 5.63 -7.41 -15.10
CA ALA A 91 5.68 -6.31 -16.04
C ALA A 91 6.98 -5.47 -15.94
N ARG A 92 7.76 -5.64 -14.87
CA ARG A 92 9.05 -4.95 -14.72
C ARG A 92 10.13 -5.54 -15.64
N PRO A 93 11.13 -4.73 -16.03
CA PRO A 93 12.36 -5.22 -16.63
C PRO A 93 13.01 -6.31 -15.77
N PRO A 94 13.72 -7.29 -16.35
CA PRO A 94 14.35 -8.37 -15.61
C PRO A 94 15.24 -7.90 -14.45
N ILE A 95 15.93 -6.76 -14.61
CA ILE A 95 16.85 -6.21 -13.60
C ILE A 95 16.14 -5.68 -12.35
N ASP A 96 14.90 -5.20 -12.50
CA ASP A 96 14.08 -4.61 -11.42
C ASP A 96 13.11 -5.63 -10.80
N ARG A 97 13.08 -6.85 -11.35
CA ARG A 97 12.14 -7.87 -10.95
C ARG A 97 12.66 -8.59 -9.69
N PRO A 98 11.84 -8.68 -8.64
CA PRO A 98 12.19 -9.50 -7.49
C PRO A 98 12.29 -10.97 -7.89
N VAL A 99 13.21 -11.72 -7.28
CA VAL A 99 13.40 -13.16 -7.55
C VAL A 99 12.39 -14.01 -6.79
N LYS A 100 11.93 -13.52 -5.63
CA LYS A 100 11.06 -14.26 -4.70
C LYS A 100 9.79 -13.48 -4.40
N PRO A 101 8.67 -14.18 -4.12
CA PRO A 101 7.46 -13.53 -3.64
C PRO A 101 7.70 -12.86 -2.29
N PRO A 102 6.85 -11.90 -1.91
CA PRO A 102 6.96 -11.23 -0.63
C PRO A 102 6.68 -12.20 0.53
N GLY A 103 7.29 -11.91 1.69
CA GLY A 103 7.25 -12.81 2.85
C GLY A 103 5.87 -12.95 3.52
N LYS A 104 5.76 -13.90 4.46
CA LYS A 104 4.50 -14.31 5.14
C LYS A 104 3.69 -13.14 5.71
N ASN A 105 4.34 -12.14 6.31
CA ASN A 105 3.68 -11.01 6.96
C ASN A 105 3.28 -9.88 5.99
N TRP A 106 3.69 -9.96 4.73
CA TRP A 106 3.46 -8.91 3.76
C TRP A 106 1.97 -8.74 3.42
N ALA A 107 1.23 -9.85 3.27
CA ALA A 107 -0.21 -9.79 3.00
C ALA A 107 -0.99 -9.06 4.12
N LYS A 108 -0.65 -9.34 5.38
CA LYS A 108 -1.23 -8.62 6.54
C LYS A 108 -0.86 -7.13 6.54
N ALA A 109 0.37 -6.78 6.15
CA ALA A 109 0.76 -5.39 6.04
C ALA A 109 0.05 -4.68 4.88
N PHE A 110 -0.18 -5.37 3.77
CA PHE A 110 -0.97 -4.89 2.64
C PHE A 110 -2.42 -4.62 3.03
N GLU A 111 -3.05 -5.51 3.80
CA GLU A 111 -4.40 -5.29 4.34
C GLU A 111 -4.53 -4.04 5.20
N LYS A 112 -3.55 -3.80 6.07
CA LYS A 112 -3.53 -2.59 6.91
C LYS A 112 -3.49 -1.31 6.06
N ARG A 113 -2.90 -1.37 4.86
CA ARG A 113 -2.88 -0.25 3.91
C ARG A 113 -4.16 -0.14 3.08
N HIS A 114 -4.86 -1.26 2.85
CA HIS A 114 -6.06 -1.34 2.01
C HIS A 114 -7.22 -2.06 2.72
N PRO A 115 -7.85 -1.43 3.73
CA PRO A 115 -8.94 -2.01 4.52
C PRO A 115 -10.12 -2.51 3.68
N GLN A 116 -10.38 -1.89 2.53
CA GLN A 116 -11.43 -2.28 1.56
C GLN A 116 -11.27 -3.72 1.04
N THR A 117 -10.07 -4.29 1.11
CA THR A 117 -9.79 -5.68 0.68
C THR A 117 -10.06 -6.72 1.77
N VAL A 118 -10.35 -6.30 3.01
CA VAL A 118 -10.52 -7.18 4.17
C VAL A 118 -11.94 -7.73 4.26
N ALA A 119 -12.96 -6.88 4.06
CA ALA A 119 -14.38 -7.22 4.20
C ALA A 119 -14.90 -8.26 3.20
N ARG A 120 -14.10 -8.52 2.16
CA ARG A 120 -14.49 -9.24 0.95
C ARG A 120 -13.78 -10.58 0.81
N ARG A 121 -13.43 -11.23 1.92
CA ARG A 121 -12.68 -12.50 1.89
C ARG A 121 -13.52 -13.66 2.36
N VAL A 122 -13.39 -14.79 1.66
CA VAL A 122 -13.90 -16.08 2.14
C VAL A 122 -12.92 -16.63 3.18
N THR A 123 -13.40 -16.76 4.41
CA THR A 123 -12.79 -17.61 5.42
C THR A 123 -12.95 -19.07 5.01
N ALA A 124 -12.04 -19.95 5.47
CA ALA A 124 -12.26 -21.38 5.29
C ALA A 124 -13.65 -21.74 5.84
N MET A 125 -14.40 -22.57 5.09
CA MET A 125 -15.68 -23.08 5.55
C MET A 125 -15.44 -23.84 6.86
N ASP A 126 -16.25 -23.56 7.89
CA ASP A 126 -16.15 -24.27 9.17
C ASP A 126 -16.29 -25.77 8.91
N TRP A 127 -15.40 -26.58 9.50
CA TRP A 127 -15.42 -28.02 9.35
C TRP A 127 -16.77 -28.61 9.76
N ASN A 128 -17.41 -28.03 10.79
CA ASN A 128 -18.74 -28.45 11.25
C ASN A 128 -19.87 -28.17 10.25
N ARG A 129 -19.62 -27.32 9.24
CA ARG A 129 -20.56 -26.99 8.15
C ARG A 129 -20.30 -27.78 6.88
N HIS A 130 -19.33 -28.69 6.89
CA HIS A 130 -19.05 -29.52 5.73
C HIS A 130 -20.14 -30.59 5.58
N ASP A 131 -20.59 -30.87 4.35
CA ASP A 131 -21.68 -31.82 4.07
C ASP A 131 -21.45 -33.19 4.71
N ASN A 132 -20.20 -33.65 4.76
CA ASN A 132 -19.81 -34.90 5.43
C ASN A 132 -20.22 -34.95 6.92
N ASN A 133 -20.28 -33.80 7.60
CA ASN A 133 -20.67 -33.66 9.01
C ASN A 133 -22.16 -33.28 9.18
N ILE A 134 -22.85 -32.95 8.09
CA ILE A 134 -24.28 -32.58 8.05
C ILE A 134 -25.15 -33.77 7.62
N ALA A 135 -24.63 -34.68 6.77
CA ALA A 135 -25.38 -35.78 6.18
C ALA A 135 -26.13 -36.64 7.22
N GLY A 136 -25.50 -36.97 8.36
CA GLY A 136 -26.14 -37.73 9.43
C GLY A 136 -27.15 -36.95 10.29
N LYS A 137 -27.24 -35.63 10.13
CA LYS A 137 -28.16 -34.74 10.87
C LYS A 137 -29.42 -34.38 10.07
N MET A 138 -29.45 -34.67 8.77
CA MET A 138 -30.58 -34.37 7.88
C MET A 138 -31.52 -35.56 7.66
N THR A 139 -31.15 -36.76 8.13
CA THR A 139 -32.03 -37.93 8.17
C THR A 139 -32.92 -37.85 9.41
N HIS A 140 -34.17 -37.41 9.21
CA HIS A 140 -35.31 -37.59 10.12
C HIS A 140 -36.38 -38.42 9.42
#